data_AF-A0A497NPG8-F1
#
_entry.id   AF-A0A497NPG8-F1
#
_cell.length_a   1.000
_cell.length_b   1.000
_cell.length_c   1.000
_cell.angle_alpha   90.00
_cell.angle_beta   90.00
_cell.angle_gamma   90.00
#
_symmetry.space_group_name_H-M   'P 1'
#
loop_
_entity.id
_entity.type
_entity.pdbx_description
1 polymer ?
#
loop_
_entity_poly.entity_id
_entity_poly.type
_entity_poly.pdbx_seq_one_letter_code
_entity_poly.pdbx_strand_id
1 'polypeptide(L)'
;MRPRAVFEGVCPNCDGRISDVRLLMGIPCEKCLPMPDEELLKMLKGMSKEEIMSFCARKLEEQGNLKKYRELAELHVKLADFEDFFRRAL
;
A
#
# COMPACT_ATOMS: atom_id res chain seq x y z
N MET A 1 16.20 4.93 -1.78
CA MET A 1 15.88 6.22 -2.40
C MET A 1 15.75 7.22 -1.27
N ARG A 2 16.34 8.42 -1.37
CA ARG A 2 16.20 9.43 -0.29
C ARG A 2 14.84 10.14 -0.47
N PRO A 3 14.01 10.27 0.59
CA PRO A 3 12.75 10.99 0.47
C PRO A 3 13.01 12.46 0.14
N ARG A 4 12.26 13.00 -0.82
CA ARG A 4 12.37 14.43 -1.19
C ARG A 4 11.43 15.29 -0.36
N ALA A 5 10.34 14.72 0.13
CA ALA A 5 9.40 15.36 1.02
C ALA A 5 8.87 14.36 2.07
N VAL A 6 8.36 14.92 3.15
CA VAL A 6 7.70 14.18 4.24
C VAL A 6 6.39 14.87 4.53
N PHE A 7 5.32 14.10 4.61
CA PHE A 7 3.96 14.58 4.84
C PHE A 7 3.47 14.11 6.21
N GLU A 8 2.75 14.97 6.91
CA GLU A 8 2.12 14.66 8.20
C GLU A 8 0.63 14.38 8.01
N GLY A 9 0.05 13.50 8.82
CA GLY A 9 -1.41 13.31 8.83
C GLY A 9 -1.97 12.40 7.74
N VAL A 10 -1.14 11.80 6.88
CA VAL A 10 -1.61 11.20 5.60
C VAL A 10 -1.12 9.78 5.34
N CYS A 11 -0.54 9.08 6.32
CA CYS A 11 -0.33 7.64 6.19
C CYS A 11 -1.69 6.91 6.09
N PRO A 12 -1.92 6.08 5.06
CA PRO A 12 -3.22 5.41 4.86
C PRO A 12 -3.55 4.36 5.93
N ASN A 13 -2.58 3.94 6.75
CA ASN A 13 -2.82 3.00 7.85
C ASN A 13 -3.08 3.71 9.19
N CYS A 14 -2.26 4.72 9.54
CA CYS A 14 -2.20 5.28 10.89
C CYS A 14 -2.33 6.80 10.98
N ASP A 15 -2.56 7.49 9.87
CA ASP A 15 -2.56 8.96 9.77
C ASP A 15 -1.26 9.63 10.24
N GLY A 16 -0.18 8.87 10.39
CA GLY A 16 1.11 9.38 10.79
C GLY A 16 1.90 10.01 9.64
N ARG A 17 3.10 10.47 10.00
CA ARG A 17 4.16 10.90 9.08
C ARG A 17 4.47 9.84 8.02
N ILE A 18 4.64 10.26 6.76
CA ILE A 18 4.99 9.38 5.63
C ILE A 18 5.93 10.09 4.64
N SER A 19 6.83 9.33 4.00
CA SER A 19 7.68 9.84 2.91
C SER A 19 6.91 10.00 1.61
N ASP A 20 7.38 10.90 0.74
CA ASP A 20 6.88 11.07 -0.62
C ASP A 20 6.89 9.75 -1.42
N VAL A 21 7.95 8.95 -1.29
CA VAL A 21 8.09 7.66 -1.96
C VAL A 21 6.94 6.71 -1.59
N ARG A 22 6.67 6.56 -0.29
CA ARG A 22 5.61 5.65 0.20
C ARG A 22 4.22 6.17 -0.10
N LEU A 23 4.02 7.48 0.00
CA LEU A 23 2.75 8.11 -0.34
C LEU A 23 2.43 7.93 -1.83
N LEU A 24 3.41 8.15 -2.72
CA LEU A 24 3.25 7.95 -4.16
C LEU A 24 2.84 6.51 -4.51
N MET A 25 3.43 5.54 -3.81
CA MET A 25 3.12 4.12 -3.98
C MET A 25 1.82 3.70 -3.28
N GLY A 26 1.21 4.58 -2.49
CA GLY A 26 -0.01 4.29 -1.72
C GLY A 26 0.19 3.29 -0.58
N ILE A 27 1.42 3.13 -0.07
CA ILE A 27 1.77 2.12 0.94
C ILE A 27 1.93 2.73 2.34
N PRO A 28 1.86 1.93 3.43
CA PRO A 28 1.98 2.43 4.79
C PRO A 28 3.36 3.02 5.12
N CYS A 29 3.42 4.01 6.01
CA CYS A 29 4.67 4.62 6.46
C CYS A 29 5.64 3.64 7.15
N GLU A 30 6.90 4.05 7.31
CA GLU A 30 7.98 3.24 7.92
C GLU A 30 7.67 2.74 9.33
N LYS A 31 6.90 3.51 10.11
CA LYS A 31 6.46 3.08 11.45
C LYS A 31 5.45 1.94 11.39
N CYS A 32 4.62 1.91 10.35
CA CYS A 32 3.62 0.87 10.20
C CYS A 32 4.19 -0.38 9.55
N LEU A 33 5.04 -0.20 8.54
CA LEU A 33 5.69 -1.26 7.79
C LEU A 33 7.21 -1.03 7.82
N PRO A 34 7.91 -1.51 8.86
CA PRO A 34 9.33 -1.21 9.11
C PRO A 34 10.25 -2.03 8.21
N MET A 35 10.29 -1.66 6.94
CA MET A 35 11.15 -2.24 5.90
C MET A 35 11.87 -1.11 5.15
N PRO A 36 13.14 -1.25 4.76
CA PRO A 36 13.82 -0.26 3.93
C PRO A 36 13.10 -0.04 2.60
N ASP A 37 13.00 1.22 2.15
CA ASP A 37 12.27 1.57 0.92
C ASP A 37 12.86 0.89 -0.32
N GLU A 38 14.19 0.71 -0.40
CA GLU A 38 14.84 -0.01 -1.51
C GLU A 38 14.45 -1.49 -1.59
N GLU A 39 14.31 -2.14 -0.44
CA GLU A 39 13.90 -3.55 -0.36
C GLU A 39 12.43 -3.67 -0.75
N LEU A 40 11.59 -2.80 -0.20
CA LEU A 40 10.17 -2.77 -0.48
C LEU A 40 9.90 -2.51 -1.97
N LEU A 41 10.58 -1.55 -2.60
CA LEU A 41 10.45 -1.28 -4.03
C LEU A 41 10.91 -2.45 -4.91
N LYS A 42 11.93 -3.20 -4.50
CA LYS A 42 12.34 -4.42 -5.21
C LYS A 42 11.27 -5.51 -5.11
N MET A 43 10.68 -5.70 -3.94
CA MET A 43 9.63 -6.70 -3.72
C MET A 43 8.35 -6.39 -4.49
N LEU A 44 7.96 -5.12 -4.54
CA LEU A 44 6.73 -4.67 -5.19
C LEU A 44 6.85 -4.50 -6.71
N LYS A 45 8.05 -4.70 -7.27
CA LYS A 45 8.31 -4.45 -8.68
C LYS A 45 7.48 -5.39 -9.56
N GLY A 46 6.69 -4.80 -10.46
CA GLY A 46 5.87 -5.54 -11.42
C GLY A 46 4.51 -6.01 -10.88
N MET A 47 4.23 -5.75 -9.60
CA MET A 47 2.91 -6.00 -9.02
C MET A 47 1.91 -4.93 -9.49
N SER A 48 0.66 -5.34 -9.65
CA SER A 48 -0.47 -4.43 -9.81
C SER A 48 -0.80 -3.70 -8.51
N LYS A 49 -1.69 -2.71 -8.57
CA LYS A 49 -2.00 -1.87 -7.41
C LYS A 49 -2.69 -2.68 -6.31
N GLU A 50 -3.64 -3.52 -6.68
CA GLU A 50 -4.36 -4.44 -5.80
C GLU A 50 -3.44 -5.49 -5.18
N GLU A 51 -2.44 -5.99 -5.92
CA GLU A 51 -1.42 -6.90 -5.39
C GLU A 51 -0.55 -6.22 -4.34
N ILE A 52 -0.06 -4.99 -4.63
CA ILE A 52 0.73 -4.20 -3.68
C ILE A 52 -0.06 -3.96 -2.39
N MET A 53 -1.31 -3.54 -2.51
CA MET A 53 -2.15 -3.24 -1.35
C MET A 53 -2.49 -4.50 -0.55
N SER A 54 -2.79 -5.61 -1.22
CA SER A 54 -3.01 -6.90 -0.56
C SER A 54 -1.75 -7.38 0.19
N PHE A 55 -0.58 -7.22 -0.42
CA PHE A 55 0.70 -7.52 0.23
C PHE A 55 0.90 -6.69 1.49
N CYS A 56 0.70 -5.37 1.41
CA CYS A 56 0.84 -4.48 2.56
C CYS A 56 -0.18 -4.79 3.66
N ALA A 57 -1.44 -5.04 3.31
CA ALA A 57 -2.49 -5.40 4.27
C ALA A 57 -2.14 -6.68 5.02
N ARG A 58 -1.72 -7.73 4.30
CA ARG A 58 -1.26 -8.98 4.91
C ARG A 58 -0.06 -8.78 5.82
N LYS A 59 0.94 -7.99 5.41
CA LYS A 59 2.11 -7.72 6.26
C LYS A 59 1.75 -6.97 7.54
N LEU A 60 0.84 -6.01 7.45
CA LEU A 60 0.32 -5.30 8.62
C LEU A 60 -0.47 -6.25 9.54
N GLU A 61 -1.23 -7.19 8.97
CA GLU A 61 -2.00 -8.19 9.74
C GLU A 61 -1.09 -9.19 10.44
N GLU A 62 -0.07 -9.71 9.75
CA GLU A 62 1.01 -10.55 10.32
C GLU A 62 1.72 -9.85 11.50
N GLN A 63 1.79 -8.51 11.48
CA GLN A 63 2.38 -7.69 12.54
C GLN A 63 1.39 -7.24 13.63
N GLY A 64 0.11 -7.59 13.53
CA GLY A 64 -0.94 -7.11 14.45
C GLY A 64 -1.16 -5.59 14.39
N ASN A 65 -0.81 -4.94 13.28
CA ASN A 65 -0.84 -3.48 13.10
C ASN A 65 -1.71 -3.03 11.91
N LEU A 66 -2.56 -3.92 11.40
CA LEU A 66 -3.54 -3.58 10.39
C LEU A 66 -4.65 -2.71 11.01
N LYS A 67 -4.77 -1.48 10.50
CA LYS A 67 -5.76 -0.48 10.94
C LYS A 67 -6.63 -0.11 9.74
N LYS A 68 -6.65 1.18 9.36
CA LYS A 68 -7.45 1.74 8.27
C LYS A 68 -7.07 1.22 6.88
N TYR A 69 -5.84 0.72 6.73
CA TYR A 69 -5.35 0.22 5.45
C TYR A 69 -6.15 -0.97 4.90
N ARG A 70 -6.87 -1.70 5.78
CA ARG A 70 -7.75 -2.81 5.39
C ARG A 70 -8.78 -2.36 4.37
N GLU A 71 -9.51 -1.28 4.67
CA GLU A 71 -10.59 -0.78 3.82
C GLU A 71 -10.08 -0.34 2.44
N LEU A 72 -8.90 0.30 2.41
CA LEU A 72 -8.26 0.72 1.16
C LEU A 72 -7.86 -0.49 0.30
N ALA A 73 -7.24 -1.51 0.90
CA ALA A 73 -6.83 -2.71 0.18
C ALA A 73 -8.05 -3.48 -0.36
N GLU A 74 -9.09 -3.67 0.46
CA GLU A 74 -10.33 -4.33 0.05
C GLU A 74 -11.05 -3.58 -1.07
N LEU A 75 -11.07 -2.24 -1.04
CA LEU A 75 -11.62 -1.43 -2.11
C LEU A 75 -10.90 -1.69 -3.44
N HIS A 76 -9.56 -1.73 -3.42
CA HIS A 76 -8.77 -1.96 -4.62
C HIS A 76 -8.92 -3.37 -5.19
N VAL A 77 -9.04 -4.39 -4.34
CA VAL A 77 -9.36 -5.76 -4.79
C VAL A 77 -10.73 -5.80 -5.48
N LYS A 78 -11.77 -5.26 -4.83
CA LYS A 78 -13.12 -5.21 -5.41
C LYS A 78 -13.17 -4.43 -6.73
N LEU A 79 -12.38 -3.36 -6.83
CA LEU A 79 -12.28 -2.58 -8.06
C LEU A 79 -11.62 -3.40 -9.19
N ALA A 80 -10.53 -4.12 -8.89
CA ALA A 80 -9.86 -4.97 -9.86
C ALA A 80 -10.77 -6.11 -10.35
N ASP A 81 -11.52 -6.75 -9.42
CA ASP A 81 -12.52 -7.78 -9.76
C ASP A 81 -13.63 -7.22 -10.66
N PHE A 82 -14.10 -6.01 -10.35
CA PHE A 82 -15.10 -5.32 -11.16
C PHE A 82 -14.57 -5.00 -12.56
N GLU A 83 -13.36 -4.48 -12.68
CA GLU A 83 -12.74 -4.21 -13.98
C GLU A 83 -12.53 -5.50 -14.81
N ASP A 84 -12.09 -6.59 -14.17
CA ASP A 84 -11.91 -7.88 -14.84
C ASP A 84 -13.23 -8.43 -15.38
N PHE A 85 -14.32 -8.29 -14.61
CA PHE A 85 -15.66 -8.66 -15.07
C PHE A 85 -16.01 -7.98 -16.40
N PHE A 86 -15.75 -6.66 -16.54
CA PHE A 86 -16.01 -5.96 -17.80
C PHE A 86 -15.04 -6.32 -18.91
N ARG A 87 -13.76 -6.57 -18.60
CA ARG A 87 -12.77 -7.01 -19.59
C ARG A 87 -13.13 -8.33 -20.24
N ARG A 88 -13.79 -9.24 -19.53
CA ARG A 88 -14.22 -10.55 -20.02
C ARG A 88 -15.54 -10.51 -20.82
N ALA A 89 -16.26 -9.39 -20.77
CA ALA A 89 -17.51 -9.18 -21.49
C ALA A 89 -17.31 -8.56 -22.89
N LEU A 90 -16.07 -8.20 -23.24
CA LEU A 90 -15.62 -7.73 -24.55
C LEU A 90 -14.91 -8.84 -25.31
#